data_AF-A0A392RBX2-F1
#
_entry.id   AF-A0A392RBX2-F1
#
_cell.length_a   1.000
_cell.length_b   1.000
_cell.length_c   1.000
_cell.angle_alpha   90.00
_cell.angle_beta   90.00
_cell.angle_gamma   90.00
#
_symmetry.space_group_name_H-M   'P 1'
#
loop_
_entity.id
_entity.type
_entity.pdbx_description
1 polymer ?
#
loop_
_entity_poly.entity_id
_entity_poly.type
_entity_poly.pdbx_seq_one_letter_code
_entity_poly.pdbx_strand_id
1 'polypeptide(L)' 'MKDLGILKYFLGIEVARSSAGIFLCQRKYALDIIAETGLMGAKPSNVPIEQNHRLALAANVPFPHPEQYRRLVGRL' A
#
# COMPACT_ATOMS: atom_id res chain seq x y z
N MET A 1 29.10 5.41 -24.80
CA MET A 1 27.70 5.43 -24.30
C MET A 1 27.57 4.29 -23.29
N LYS A 2 27.20 4.56 -22.03
CA LYS A 2 27.02 3.49 -21.03
C LYS A 2 25.64 2.89 -21.21
N ASP A 3 25.57 1.58 -21.38
CA ASP A 3 24.32 0.86 -21.38
C ASP A 3 23.81 0.79 -19.94
N LEU A 4 22.70 1.49 -19.64
CA LEU A 4 22.09 1.54 -18.31
C LEU A 4 21.17 0.33 -18.05
N GLY A 5 21.03 -0.54 -19.04
CA GLY A 5 20.16 -1.70 -18.98
C GLY A 5 18.68 -1.32 -18.92
N ILE A 6 17.88 -2.22 -18.37
CA ILE A 6 16.42 -2.13 -18.33
C ILE A 6 15.99 -1.12 -17.25
N LEU A 7 15.21 -0.09 -17.64
CA LEU A 7 14.60 0.88 -16.72
C LEU A 7 13.71 0.15 -15.71
N LYS A 8 14.06 0.27 -14.42
CA LYS A 8 13.29 -0.28 -13.29
C LYS A 8 12.53 0.77 -12.49
N TYR A 9 13.02 2.01 -12.49
CA TYR A 9 12.41 3.13 -11.78
C TYR A 9 12.46 4.40 -12.63
N PHE A 10 11.40 5.19 -12.58
CA PHE A 10 11.33 6.51 -13.18
C PHE A 10 10.76 7.49 -12.17
N LEU A 11 11.52 8.54 -11.81
CA LEU A 11 11.14 9.51 -10.78
C LEU A 11 10.70 8.88 -9.43
N GLY A 12 11.29 7.74 -9.07
CA GLY A 12 10.94 6.99 -7.85
C GLY A 12 9.72 6.07 -7.98
N ILE A 13 9.08 5.99 -9.14
CA ILE A 13 7.96 5.07 -9.43
C ILE A 13 8.51 3.82 -10.12
N GLU A 14 7.99 2.64 -9.77
CA GLU A 14 8.43 1.38 -10.38
C GLU A 14 7.92 1.26 -11.80
N VAL A 15 8.76 0.66 -12.66
CA VAL A 15 8.45 0.39 -14.06
C VAL A 15 8.38 -1.13 -14.26
N ALA A 16 7.18 -1.65 -14.48
CA ALA A 16 6.94 -3.02 -14.91
C ALA A 16 6.87 -3.10 -16.43
N ARG A 17 7.34 -4.22 -17.00
CA ARG A 17 7.38 -4.45 -18.44
C ARG A 17 6.78 -5.81 -18.77
N SER A 18 6.02 -5.87 -19.85
CA SER A 18 5.45 -7.09 -20.42
C SER A 18 5.51 -7.01 -21.94
N SER A 19 5.19 -8.11 -22.64
CA SER A 19 5.04 -8.10 -24.10
C SER A 19 3.96 -7.12 -24.59
N ALA A 20 2.99 -6.77 -23.74
CA ALA A 20 1.94 -5.81 -24.04
C ALA A 20 2.38 -4.34 -23.86
N GLY A 21 3.51 -4.08 -23.19
CA GLY A 21 4.03 -2.74 -22.99
C GLY A 21 4.61 -2.49 -21.60
N ILE A 22 4.67 -1.20 -21.24
CA ILE A 22 5.26 -0.68 -20.01
C ILE A 22 4.16 -0.17 -19.09
N PHE A 23 4.22 -0.54 -17.81
CA PHE A 23 3.29 -0.12 -16.78
C PHE A 23 4.05 0.54 -15.65
N LEU A 24 3.57 1.70 -15.21
CA LEU A 24 4.04 2.30 -13.95
C LEU A 24 3.26 1.68 -12.80
N CYS A 25 3.96 1.25 -11.76
CA CYS A 25 3.33 0.64 -10.60
C CYS A 25 4.04 1.06 -9.30
N GLN A 26 3.43 0.70 -8.17
CA GLN A 26 3.95 0.94 -6.83
C GLN A 26 3.84 -0.34 -6.00
N ARG A 27 4.30 -1.46 -6.57
CA ARG A 27 4.13 -2.78 -5.96
C ARG A 27 4.92 -2.89 -4.67
N LYS A 28 6.16 -2.41 -4.64
CA LYS A 28 6.99 -2.40 -3.43
C LYS A 28 6.32 -1.57 -2.35
N TYR A 29 5.83 -0.38 -2.70
CA TYR A 29 5.13 0.49 -1.76
C TYR A 29 3.91 -0.19 -1.11
N ALA A 30 3.06 -0.83 -1.92
CA ALA A 30 1.91 -1.58 -1.42
C ALA A 30 2.34 -2.74 -0.51
N LEU A 31 3.38 -3.49 -0.88
CA LEU A 31 3.91 -4.59 -0.06
C LEU A 31 4.51 -4.10 1.27
N ASP A 32 5.22 -2.97 1.26
CA ASP A 32 5.79 -2.37 2.47
C ASP A 32 4.68 -1.95 3.46
N ILE A 33 3.55 -1.42 2.95
CA ILE A 33 2.37 -1.13 3.78
C ILE A 33 1.78 -2.40 4.40
N ILE A 34 1.64 -3.47 3.61
CA ILE A 34 1.12 -4.76 4.09
C ILE A 34 2.06 -5.38 5.14
N ALA A 35 3.37 -5.28 4.94
CA ALA A 35 4.38 -5.76 5.88
C ALA A 35 4.34 -4.99 7.20
N GLU A 36 4.32 -3.66 7.16
CA GLU A 36 4.28 -2.83 8.36
C GLU A 36 2.99 -2.99 9.17
N THR A 37 1.87 -3.31 8.52
CA THR A 37 0.58 -3.58 9.19
C THR A 37 0.46 -5.02 9.69
N GLY A 38 1.47 -5.87 9.48
CA GLY A 38 1.44 -7.27 9.89
C GLY A 38 0.44 -8.12 9.09
N LEU A 39 0.01 -7.66 7.92
CA LEU A 39 -0.99 -8.33 7.07
C LEU A 39 -0.36 -9.22 5.98
N MET A 40 0.95 -9.48 6.06
CA MET A 40 1.62 -10.37 5.11
C MET A 40 1.07 -11.79 5.20
N GLY A 41 0.59 -12.30 4.07
CA GLY A 41 -0.07 -13.62 4.01
C GLY A 41 -1.49 -13.64 4.58
N ALA A 42 -2.06 -12.49 4.95
CA ALA A 42 -3.46 -12.41 5.35
C ALA A 42 -4.37 -12.90 4.20
N LYS A 43 -5.41 -13.65 4.56
CA LYS A 43 -6.40 -14.12 3.58
C LYS A 43 -7.14 -12.90 3.00
N PRO A 44 -7.28 -12.78 1.67
CA PRO A 44 -8.11 -11.75 1.07
C PRO A 44 -9.55 -11.83 1.59
N SER A 45 -10.14 -10.66 1.88
CA SER A 45 -11.57 -10.59 2.15
C SER A 45 -12.32 -10.57 0.82
N ASN A 46 -13.32 -11.45 0.68
CA ASN A 46 -14.22 -11.44 -0.48
C ASN A 46 -15.20 -10.27 -0.44
N VAL A 47 -15.39 -9.68 0.75
CA VAL A 47 -16.30 -8.55 0.96
C VAL A 47 -15.44 -7.30 1.16
N PRO A 48 -15.57 -6.29 0.28
CA PRO A 48 -14.89 -5.02 0.49
C PRO A 48 -15.45 -4.31 1.73
N ILE A 49 -14.64 -3.43 2.34
CA ILE A 49 -15.14 -2.55 3.39
C ILE A 49 -16.21 -1.62 2.80
N GLU A 50 -17.30 -1.41 3.54
CA GLU A 50 -18.36 -0.50 3.13
C GLU A 50 -17.82 0.94 3.03
N GLN A 51 -18.10 1.61 1.91
CA GLN A 51 -17.75 3.01 1.73
C GLN A 51 -18.59 3.89 2.67
N ASN A 52 -17.96 4.87 3.31
CA ASN A 52 -18.63 5.74 4.29
C ASN A 52 -19.25 4.99 5.48
N HIS A 53 -18.71 3.82 5.83
CA HIS A 53 -19.17 3.04 6.98
C HIS A 53 -19.22 3.94 8.22
N ARG A 54 -20.42 4.14 8.77
CA ARG A 54 -20.63 4.97 9.97
C ARG A 54 -20.15 4.16 11.17
N LEU A 55 -18.86 4.29 11.48
CA LEU A 55 -18.30 3.75 12.71
C LEU A 55 -19.06 4.36 13.90
N ALA A 56 -19.48 3.50 14.83
CA ALA A 56 -20.04 3.96 16.09
C ALA A 56 -19.01 4.82 16.83
N LEU A 57 -19.47 5.88 17.50
CA LEU A 57 -18.60 6.66 18.38
C LEU A 57 -18.15 5.77 19.53
N ALA A 58 -16.87 5.38 19.52
CA ALA A 58 -16.29 4.64 20.62
C ALA A 58 -16.06 5.61 21.79
N ALA A 59 -16.77 5.40 22.91
CA ALA A 59 -16.53 6.11 24.18
C ALA A 59 -15.41 5.47 25.02
N ASN A 60 -14.68 4.50 24.44
CA ASN A 60 -13.66 3.73 25.12
C ASN A 60 -12.32 4.47 25.17
N VAL A 61 -11.39 3.92 25.96
CA VAL A 61 -10.01 4.41 26.04
C VAL A 61 -9.39 4.48 24.63
N PRO A 62 -8.75 5.60 24.26
CA PRO A 62 -8.07 5.73 22.98
C PRO A 62 -7.08 4.59 22.73
N PHE A 63 -6.93 4.20 21.47
CA PHE A 63 -5.89 3.24 21.08
C PHE A 63 -4.52 3.75 21.56
N PRO A 64 -3.69 2.94 22.24
CA PRO A 64 -2.43 3.40 22.84
C PRO A 64 -1.43 3.96 21.84
N HIS A 65 -1.51 3.55 20.57
CA HIS A 65 -0.55 3.88 19.51
C HIS A 65 -1.21 4.51 18.28
N PRO A 66 -1.89 5.67 18.42
CA PRO A 66 -2.64 6.29 17.32
C PRO A 66 -1.76 6.66 16.11
N GLU A 67 -0.46 6.84 16.31
CA GLU A 67 0.54 7.10 15.28
C GLU A 67 0.63 5.99 14.22
N GLN A 68 0.43 4.73 14.60
CA GLN A 68 0.49 3.61 13.65
C GLN A 68 -0.64 3.73 12.62
N TYR A 69 -1.85 4.02 13.11
CA TYR A 69 -3.02 4.26 12.25
C TYR A 69 -2.85 5.53 11.42
N ARG A 70 -2.42 6.65 12.02
CA ARG A 70 -2.21 7.92 11.31
C ARG A 70 -1.15 7.79 10.21
N ARG A 71 -0.07 7.04 10.45
CA ARG A 71 0.97 6.75 9.45
C ARG A 71 0.44 5.89 8.31
N LEU A 72 -0.44 4.94 8.60
CA LEU A 72 -1.10 4.15 7.55
C LEU A 72 -2.01 5.04 6.70
N VAL A 73 -2.87 5.85 7.32
CA VAL A 73 -3.78 6.77 6.62
C VAL A 73 -3.02 7.80 5.79
N GLY A 74 -1.91 8.35 6.29
CA GLY A 74 -1.10 9.32 5.54
C GLY A 74 -0.32 8.73 4.35
N ARG A 75 -0.32 7.41 4.20
CA ARG A 75 0.33 6.68 3.09
C ARG A 75 -0.66 6.20 2.02
N LEU A 76 -1.94 6.11 2.34
CA LEU A 76 -2.99 5.72 1.42
C LEU A 76 -3.47 6.94 0.63
#